data_AF-A0A6J1JTL3-F1
#
_entry.id   AF-A0A6J1JTL3-F1
#
_cell.length_a   1.000
_cell.length_b   1.000
_cell.length_c   1.000
_cell.angle_alpha   90.00
_cell.angle_beta   90.00
_cell.angle_gamma   90.00
#
_symmetry.space_group_name_H-M   'P 1'
#
loop_
_entity.id
_entity.type
_entity.pdbx_description
1 polymer ?
#
loop_
_entity_poly.entity_id
_entity_poly.type
_entity_poly.pdbx_seq_one_letter_code
_entity_poly.pdbx_strand_id
1 'polypeptide(L)'
;MAKTLGFVDPVNYCCWSFHGLHLNCGKKEAVNGTVYENNTCKDPSRHVSWDGIHYSEAANLWVANHILNGSFSDPPLPIDKACRPLPIR
;
A
#
# COMPACT_ATOMS: atom_id res chain seq x y z
N MET A 1 -12.81 -10.11 0.54
CA MET A 1 -12.61 -8.73 0.04
C MET A 1 -11.18 -8.50 -0.48
N ALA A 2 -10.12 -8.60 0.33
CA ALA A 2 -8.75 -8.42 -0.19
C ALA A 2 -8.30 -9.52 -1.17
N LYS A 3 -8.56 -10.79 -0.84
CA LYS A 3 -8.21 -11.95 -1.69
C LYS A 3 -8.85 -11.91 -3.07
N THR A 4 -10.09 -11.43 -3.17
CA THR A 4 -10.81 -11.28 -4.45
C THR A 4 -10.24 -10.18 -5.34
N LEU A 5 -9.44 -9.26 -4.77
CA LEU A 5 -8.73 -8.21 -5.50
C LEU A 5 -7.28 -8.61 -5.83
N GLY A 6 -6.88 -9.87 -5.58
CA GLY A 6 -5.53 -10.38 -5.85
C GLY A 6 -4.54 -10.25 -4.69
N PHE A 7 -4.92 -9.56 -3.61
CA PHE A 7 -4.08 -9.42 -2.43
C PHE A 7 -4.03 -10.69 -1.56
N VAL A 8 -2.97 -10.86 -0.78
CA VAL A 8 -2.90 -11.86 0.29
C VAL A 8 -3.71 -11.42 1.50
N ASP A 9 -3.55 -12.11 2.63
CA ASP A 9 -4.19 -11.71 3.87
C ASP A 9 -3.80 -10.27 4.28
N PRO A 10 -4.73 -9.37 4.61
CA PRO A 10 -4.42 -7.98 4.96
C PRO A 10 -3.50 -7.82 6.17
N VAL A 11 -3.45 -8.81 7.06
CA VAL A 11 -2.56 -8.79 8.24
C VAL A 11 -1.14 -9.29 7.91
N ASN A 12 -0.89 -9.73 6.68
CA ASN A 12 0.45 -10.02 6.22
C ASN A 12 1.11 -8.75 5.70
N TYR A 13 2.34 -8.55 6.11
CA TYR A 13 3.14 -7.38 5.79
C TYR A 13 4.29 -7.78 4.87
N CYS A 14 4.59 -6.95 3.87
CA CYS A 14 5.67 -7.27 2.95
C CYS A 14 7.07 -7.04 3.54
N CYS A 15 7.21 -6.05 4.42
CA CYS A 15 8.47 -5.65 5.02
C CYS A 15 8.31 -5.26 6.49
N TRP A 16 7.92 -6.25 7.30
CA TRP A 16 7.69 -6.08 8.73
C TRP A 16 8.85 -6.62 9.55
N SER A 17 9.23 -5.88 10.58
CA SER A 17 10.30 -6.30 11.47
C SER A 17 9.79 -7.30 12.52
N PHE A 18 10.46 -8.43 12.64
CA PHE A 18 10.26 -9.42 13.70
C PHE A 18 11.15 -9.09 14.92
N HIS A 19 10.69 -9.48 16.12
CA HIS A 19 11.46 -9.46 17.38
C HIS A 19 11.74 -8.10 18.06
N GLY A 20 10.84 -7.12 17.96
CA GLY A 20 10.95 -5.87 18.73
C GLY A 20 12.09 -4.94 18.27
N LEU A 21 12.79 -5.31 17.20
CA LEU A 21 13.80 -4.50 16.54
C LEU A 21 13.16 -3.85 15.32
N HIS A 22 13.09 -2.52 15.26
CA HIS A 22 12.59 -1.80 14.09
C HIS A 22 13.67 -1.73 13.01
N LEU A 23 13.73 -2.76 12.17
CA LEU A 23 14.65 -2.83 11.05
C LEU A 23 13.99 -2.29 9.79
N ASN A 24 14.59 -1.25 9.20
CA ASN A 24 14.16 -0.77 7.91
C ASN A 24 14.30 -1.84 6.82
N CYS A 25 13.42 -1.79 5.84
CA CYS A 25 13.41 -2.73 4.74
C CYS A 25 14.75 -2.76 3.98
N GLY A 26 15.23 -3.95 3.65
CA GLY A 26 16.52 -4.15 2.98
C GLY A 26 17.74 -3.87 3.86
N LYS A 27 17.55 -3.64 5.17
CA LYS A 27 18.65 -3.51 6.13
C LYS A 27 18.95 -4.83 6.82
N LYS A 28 20.21 -4.91 7.25
CA LYS A 28 20.73 -5.98 8.08
C LYS A 28 21.32 -5.35 9.33
N GLU A 29 21.13 -5.98 10.48
CA GLU A 29 21.70 -5.54 11.74
C GLU A 29 22.20 -6.74 12.52
N ALA A 30 23.39 -6.60 13.13
CA ALA A 30 23.96 -7.62 13.99
C ALA A 30 23.70 -7.24 15.45
N VAL A 31 22.88 -8.03 16.13
CA VAL A 31 22.59 -7.86 17.56
C VAL A 31 23.07 -9.11 18.30
N ASN A 32 24.00 -8.92 19.25
CA ASN A 32 24.60 -10.02 20.03
C ASN A 32 25.15 -11.17 19.17
N GLY A 33 25.79 -10.84 18.04
CA GLY A 33 26.35 -11.83 17.11
C GLY A 33 25.32 -12.53 16.20
N THR A 34 24.03 -12.24 16.35
CA THR A 34 22.98 -12.72 15.42
C THR A 34 22.69 -11.64 14.39
N VAL A 35 22.79 -11.99 13.10
CA VAL A 35 22.42 -11.06 12.01
C VAL A 35 20.94 -11.23 11.71
N TYR A 36 20.19 -10.14 11.89
CA TYR A 36 18.79 -10.02 11.50
C TYR A 36 18.70 -9.31 10.16
N GLU A 37 17.88 -9.82 9.26
CA GLU A 37 17.63 -9.22 7.95
C GLU A 37 16.13 -8.97 7.79
N ASN A 38 15.75 -7.75 7.39
CA ASN A 38 14.38 -7.44 7.01
C ASN A 38 14.28 -7.37 5.48
N ASN A 39 14.17 -8.54 4.86
CA ASN A 39 14.03 -8.64 3.41
C ASN A 39 12.57 -8.41 2.99
N THR A 40 12.40 -7.81 1.81
CA THR A 40 11.08 -7.71 1.18
C THR A 40 10.48 -9.08 0.92
N CYS A 41 9.17 -9.19 1.08
CA CYS A 41 8.40 -10.35 0.65
C CYS A 41 8.63 -10.67 -0.83
N LYS A 42 8.39 -11.93 -1.22
CA LYS A 42 8.64 -12.41 -2.60
C LYS A 42 7.80 -11.68 -3.66
N ASP A 43 6.61 -11.23 -3.31
CA ASP A 43 5.70 -10.54 -4.22
C ASP A 43 5.02 -9.34 -3.53
N PRO A 44 5.65 -8.15 -3.60
CA PRO A 44 5.10 -6.93 -3.03
C PRO A 44 3.75 -6.52 -3.62
N SER A 45 3.49 -6.89 -4.88
CA SER A 45 2.27 -6.50 -5.61
C SER A 45 0.99 -7.10 -5.01
N ARG A 46 1.15 -8.16 -4.21
CA ARG A 46 0.05 -8.88 -3.57
C ARG A 46 -0.19 -8.49 -2.13
N HIS A 47 0.56 -7.55 -1.55
CA HIS A 47 0.37 -7.15 -0.15
C HIS A 47 -0.42 -5.85 -0.07
N VAL A 48 -1.35 -5.74 0.88
CA VAL A 48 -2.03 -4.47 1.16
C VAL A 48 -1.12 -3.56 1.97
N SER A 49 -0.52 -4.09 3.04
CA SER A 49 0.37 -3.36 3.92
C SER A 49 1.83 -3.63 3.59
N TRP A 50 2.62 -2.56 3.58
CA TRP A 50 4.07 -2.64 3.46
C TRP A 50 4.69 -3.09 4.78
N ASP A 51 4.49 -2.32 5.84
CA ASP A 51 5.21 -2.45 7.12
C ASP A 51 4.26 -2.34 8.32
N GLY A 52 3.00 -2.72 8.17
CA GLY A 52 1.99 -2.62 9.24
C GLY A 52 1.45 -1.20 9.49
N ILE A 53 2.05 -0.16 8.90
CA ILE A 53 1.63 1.24 9.05
C ILE A 53 1.26 1.84 7.68
N HIS A 54 2.10 1.62 6.67
CA HIS A 54 1.94 2.15 5.32
C HIS A 54 1.31 1.12 4.37
N TYR A 55 0.55 1.62 3.40
CA TYR A 55 0.13 0.82 2.25
C TYR A 55 1.32 0.51 1.34
N SER A 56 1.26 -0.67 0.71
CA SER A 56 2.15 -0.99 -0.39
C SER A 56 1.87 -0.10 -1.61
N GLU A 57 2.79 -0.08 -2.56
CA GLU A 57 2.57 0.55 -3.86
C GLU A 57 1.30 0.04 -4.56
N ALA A 58 1.08 -1.28 -4.56
CA ALA A 58 -0.08 -1.88 -5.21
C ALA A 58 -1.42 -1.45 -4.56
N ALA A 59 -1.45 -1.35 -3.23
CA ALA A 59 -2.62 -0.84 -2.53
C ALA A 59 -2.83 0.67 -2.80
N ASN A 60 -1.76 1.46 -2.81
CA ASN A 60 -1.85 2.89 -3.15
C ASN A 60 -2.34 3.11 -4.59
N LEU A 61 -1.86 2.32 -5.56
CA LEU A 61 -2.35 2.36 -6.94
C LEU A 61 -3.84 2.01 -7.01
N TRP A 62 -4.27 0.98 -6.27
CA TRP A 62 -5.68 0.59 -6.22
C TRP A 62 -6.56 1.73 -5.67
N VAL A 63 -6.15 2.36 -4.57
CA VAL A 63 -6.86 3.51 -3.96
C VAL A 63 -6.87 4.71 -4.93
N ALA A 64 -5.72 5.07 -5.49
CA ALA A 64 -5.60 6.19 -6.41
C ALA A 64 -6.52 6.01 -7.63
N ASN A 65 -6.59 4.81 -8.21
CA ASN A 65 -7.49 4.54 -9.33
C ASN A 65 -8.98 4.74 -8.98
N HIS A 66 -9.39 4.37 -7.76
CA HIS A 66 -10.78 4.56 -7.30
C HIS A 66 -11.12 6.03 -6.99
N ILE A 67 -10.12 6.83 -6.61
CA ILE A 67 -10.25 8.29 -6.52
C ILE A 67 -10.38 8.89 -7.91
N LEU A 68 -9.46 8.56 -8.83
CA LEU A 68 -9.41 9.13 -10.17
C LEU A 68 -10.67 8.80 -10.99
N ASN A 69 -11.16 7.56 -10.91
CA ASN A 69 -12.37 7.14 -11.62
C ASN A 69 -13.67 7.58 -10.91
N GLY A 70 -13.59 8.20 -9.74
CA GLY A 70 -14.73 8.72 -9.02
C GLY A 70 -15.55 7.69 -8.24
N SER A 71 -15.10 6.44 -8.13
CA SER A 71 -15.80 5.40 -7.35
C SER A 71 -15.86 5.72 -5.86
N PHE A 72 -14.96 6.56 -5.37
CA PHE A 72 -14.94 7.08 -3.99
C PHE A 72 -15.54 8.49 -3.85
N SER A 73 -16.11 9.05 -4.92
CA SER A 73 -16.85 10.31 -4.87
C SER A 73 -18.34 10.05 -4.55
N ASP A 74 -19.00 11.00 -3.90
CA ASP A 74 -20.46 10.98 -3.70
C ASP A 74 -21.08 12.31 -4.20
N PRO A 75 -21.84 12.31 -5.31
CA PRO A 75 -22.13 11.16 -6.17
C PRO A 75 -20.88 10.69 -6.96
N PRO A 76 -20.86 9.44 -7.48
CA PRO A 76 -19.74 8.94 -8.27
C PRO A 76 -19.44 9.84 -9.47
N LEU A 77 -18.27 10.48 -9.44
CA LEU A 77 -17.86 11.48 -10.43
C LEU A 77 -16.35 11.37 -10.67
N PRO A 78 -15.93 10.94 -11.87
CA PRO A 78 -14.53 10.94 -12.27
C PRO A 78 -13.87 12.31 -12.12
N ILE A 79 -12.58 12.34 -11.76
CA ILE A 79 -11.87 13.59 -11.45
C ILE A 79 -11.78 14.54 -12.66
N ASP A 80 -11.72 14.00 -13.87
CA ASP A 80 -11.70 14.76 -15.14
C ASP A 80 -13.06 15.43 -15.44
N LYS A 81 -14.11 15.02 -14.74
CA LYS A 81 -15.47 15.59 -14.84
C LYS A 81 -15.86 16.41 -13.60
N ALA A 82 -15.01 16.48 -12.58
CA ALA A 82 -15.29 17.20 -11.34
C ALA A 82 -15.34 18.73 -11.54
N CYS A 83 -14.46 19.25 -12.40
CA CYS A 83 -14.45 20.67 -12.74
C CYS A 83 -15.49 20.96 -13.82
N ARG A 84 -16.48 21.80 -13.52
CA ARG A 84 -17.32 22.41 -14.55
C ARG A 84 -16.61 23.64 -15.11
N PRO A 85 -16.48 23.80 -16.44
CA PRO A 85 -16.03 25.07 -16.98
C PRO A 85 -17.00 26.16 -16.50
N LEU A 86 -16.44 27.25 -15.96
CA LEU A 86 -17.24 28.43 -15.64
C LEU A 86 -17.94 28.88 -16.91
N PRO A 87 -19.24 29.26 -16.86
CA PRO A 87 -19.91 29.80 -18.02
C PRO A 87 -19.11 31.01 -18.52
N ILE A 88 -18.68 30.95 -19.78
CA ILE A 88 -18.02 32.07 -20.46
C ILE A 88 -19.05 33.21 -20.47
N ARG A 89 -18.75 34.31 -19.75
CA ARG A 89 -19.49 35.56 -19.85
C ARG A 89 -19.16 36.26 -21.15
#